data_AF-X0VAX4-F1
#
_entry.id   AF-X0VAX4-F1
#
_cell.length_a   1.000
_cell.length_b   1.000
_cell.length_c   1.000
_cell.angle_alpha   90.00
_cell.angle_beta   90.00
_cell.angle_gamma   90.00
#
_symmetry.space_group_name_H-M   'P 1'
#
loop_
_entity.id
_entity.type
_entity.pdbx_description
1 polymer ?
#
loop_
_entity_poly.entity_id
_entity_poly.type
_entity_poly.pdbx_seq_one_letter_code
_entity_poly.pdbx_strand_id
1 'polypeptide(L)'
;GHTLVQSMLEEADPLHKVSIIPRGPMGGATFALPEKDRTIFTKRYCMALLQVCFGGRIAEEIFCDDISSGAQSDIQQTTKIARQMILTWGMSDELGLISYGPDSSLKDMIYIMPGEKEYSEKTAEAIDSEVKKITDEAYKKARDLIEANKDKLERIAKALLKYETLDADDVELILEGGKLDKPTVSDLLAAEQAKNEKKSKTKN
;
A
#
# COMPACT_ATOMS: atom_id res chain seq x y z
N GLY A 1 -8.03 2.72 3.37
CA GLY A 1 -6.94 2.05 4.11
C GLY A 1 -5.61 2.65 3.74
N HIS A 2 -4.98 2.11 2.69
CA HIS A 2 -3.69 2.56 2.13
C HIS A 2 -3.47 4.07 2.17
N THR A 3 -4.36 4.84 1.54
CA THR A 3 -4.28 6.31 1.45
C THR A 3 -4.15 6.99 2.81
N LEU A 4 -4.93 6.60 3.81
CA LEU A 4 -4.89 7.21 5.12
C LEU A 4 -3.54 6.96 5.81
N VAL A 5 -3.09 5.69 5.79
CA VAL A 5 -1.82 5.32 6.43
C VAL A 5 -0.66 6.04 5.74
N GLN A 6 -0.66 6.07 4.42
CA GLN A 6 0.37 6.73 3.62
C GLN A 6 0.42 8.25 3.88
N SER A 7 -0.73 8.91 4.01
CA SER A 7 -0.78 10.35 4.31
C SER A 7 -0.39 10.71 5.74
N MET A 8 -0.32 9.73 6.66
CA MET A 8 -0.03 9.98 8.08
C MET A 8 1.40 9.59 8.49
N LEU A 9 2.10 8.82 7.66
CA LEU A 9 3.46 8.37 7.93
C LEU A 9 4.46 9.26 7.18
N GLU A 10 5.31 9.98 7.92
CA GLU A 10 6.36 10.83 7.34
C GLU A 10 7.38 10.02 6.54
N GLU A 11 7.64 8.77 6.93
CA GLU A 11 8.60 7.92 6.25
C GLU A 11 8.05 7.22 5.01
N ALA A 12 6.73 7.27 4.78
CA ALA A 12 6.13 6.73 3.56
C ALA A 12 6.38 7.66 2.38
N ASP A 13 6.40 7.12 1.15
CA ASP A 13 6.46 7.98 -0.03
C ASP A 13 5.16 8.80 -0.13
N PRO A 14 5.22 10.06 -0.59
CA PRO A 14 4.06 10.93 -0.62
C PRO A 14 2.98 10.37 -1.54
N LEU A 15 1.74 10.53 -1.09
CA LEU A 15 0.57 10.21 -1.89
C LEU A 15 0.56 11.14 -3.11
N HIS A 16 0.36 10.57 -4.30
CA HIS A 16 0.13 11.34 -5.51
C HIS A 16 -1.34 11.34 -5.91
N LYS A 17 -1.96 10.16 -5.90
CA LYS A 17 -3.34 9.97 -6.37
C LYS A 17 -3.92 8.68 -5.80
N VAL A 18 -5.23 8.66 -5.57
CA VAL A 18 -5.98 7.43 -5.25
C VAL A 18 -7.20 7.35 -6.16
N SER A 19 -7.56 6.14 -6.58
CA SER A 19 -8.76 5.89 -7.38
C SER A 19 -9.41 4.56 -6.99
N ILE A 20 -10.74 4.53 -6.97
CA ILE A 20 -11.54 3.30 -6.83
C ILE A 20 -12.02 2.76 -8.19
N ILE A 21 -11.57 3.37 -9.30
CA ILE A 21 -11.89 2.88 -10.63
C ILE A 21 -11.10 1.57 -10.86
N PRO A 22 -11.76 0.44 -11.12
CA PRO A 22 -11.08 -0.83 -11.28
C PRO A 22 -10.16 -0.80 -12.49
N ARG A 23 -8.93 -1.30 -12.31
CA ARG A 23 -7.93 -1.44 -13.39
C ARG A 23 -7.33 -2.83 -13.33
N GLY A 24 -7.70 -3.67 -14.30
CA GLY A 24 -7.28 -5.07 -14.33
C GLY A 24 -7.85 -5.85 -13.13
N PRO A 25 -7.06 -6.70 -12.46
CA PRO A 25 -7.54 -7.52 -11.34
C PRO A 25 -7.75 -6.74 -10.02
N MET A 26 -7.41 -5.44 -9.97
CA MET A 26 -7.52 -4.63 -8.76
C MET A 26 -8.81 -3.79 -8.76
N GLY A 27 -9.54 -3.79 -7.63
CA GLY A 27 -10.77 -3.01 -7.42
C GLY A 27 -10.58 -1.51 -7.14
N GLY A 28 -9.32 -1.03 -7.21
CA GLY A 28 -8.89 0.35 -6.93
C GLY A 28 -7.39 0.38 -6.64
N ALA A 29 -6.75 1.54 -6.73
CA ALA A 29 -5.31 1.67 -6.48
C ALA A 29 -4.96 3.02 -5.84
N THR A 30 -3.99 2.99 -4.92
CA THR A 30 -3.32 4.18 -4.38
C THR A 30 -1.97 4.29 -5.05
N PHE A 31 -1.67 5.46 -5.61
CA PHE A 31 -0.44 5.77 -6.33
C PHE A 31 0.43 6.68 -5.46
N ALA A 32 1.61 6.18 -5.13
CA ALA A 32 2.69 6.94 -4.52
C ALA A 32 3.59 7.54 -5.60
N LEU A 33 4.16 8.72 -5.35
CA LEU A 33 5.29 9.21 -6.15
C LEU A 33 6.57 9.07 -5.32
N PRO A 34 7.52 8.21 -5.71
CA PRO A 34 8.79 8.12 -4.99
C PRO A 34 9.54 9.46 -5.03
N GLU A 35 9.92 10.00 -3.87
CA GLU A 35 10.65 11.28 -3.81
C GLU A 35 12.08 11.17 -4.37
N LYS A 36 12.64 9.96 -4.33
CA LYS A 36 14.01 9.65 -4.72
C LYS A 36 14.04 8.32 -5.44
N ASP A 37 14.94 8.20 -6.42
CA ASP A 37 15.28 6.89 -6.97
C ASP A 37 16.08 6.13 -5.89
N ARG A 38 15.37 5.30 -5.11
CA ARG A 38 15.94 4.67 -3.91
C ARG A 38 16.64 3.37 -4.29
N THR A 39 17.97 3.41 -4.22
CA THR A 39 18.82 2.20 -4.22
C THR A 39 19.09 1.68 -2.81
N ILE A 40 18.82 2.50 -1.78
CA ILE A 40 19.09 2.20 -0.37
C ILE A 40 17.79 2.39 0.43
N PHE A 41 17.45 1.39 1.24
CA PHE A 41 16.25 1.39 2.08
C PHE A 41 16.62 1.44 3.56
N THR A 42 15.95 2.32 4.31
CA THR A 42 16.08 2.36 5.77
C THR A 42 15.05 1.45 6.43
N LYS A 43 15.34 0.90 7.61
CA LYS A 43 14.39 0.09 8.38
C LYS A 43 13.05 0.83 8.59
N ARG A 44 13.09 2.13 8.89
CA ARG A 44 11.88 2.97 9.07
C ARG A 44 11.03 3.02 7.80
N TYR A 45 11.64 3.26 6.64
CA TYR A 45 10.94 3.27 5.36
C TYR A 45 10.28 1.92 5.07
N CYS A 46 11.01 0.81 5.26
CA CYS A 46 10.44 -0.51 5.04
C CYS A 46 9.26 -0.77 5.99
N MET A 47 9.39 -0.41 7.27
CA MET A 47 8.28 -0.51 8.23
C MET A 47 7.07 0.34 7.83
N ALA A 48 7.28 1.54 7.28
CA ALA A 48 6.19 2.37 6.76
C ALA A 48 5.52 1.72 5.55
N LEU A 49 6.29 1.13 4.64
CA LEU A 49 5.77 0.42 3.48
C LEU A 49 4.92 -0.81 3.89
N LEU A 50 5.38 -1.60 4.87
CA LEU A 50 4.58 -2.70 5.43
C LEU A 50 3.26 -2.18 6.03
N GLN A 51 3.31 -1.10 6.81
CA GLN A 51 2.11 -0.48 7.39
C GLN A 51 1.11 -0.04 6.32
N VAL A 52 1.58 0.59 5.23
CA VAL A 52 0.73 1.01 4.12
C VAL A 52 0.05 -0.20 3.49
N CYS A 53 0.79 -1.26 3.15
CA CYS A 53 0.24 -2.50 2.57
C CYS A 53 -0.86 -3.13 3.45
N PHE A 54 -0.71 -3.12 4.78
CA PHE A 54 -1.76 -3.63 5.67
C PHE A 54 -2.99 -2.73 5.75
N GLY A 55 -2.88 -1.47 5.35
CA GLY A 55 -3.95 -0.49 5.47
C GLY A 55 -5.23 -0.90 4.76
N GLY A 56 -5.14 -1.60 3.62
CA GLY A 56 -6.30 -2.16 2.92
C GLY A 56 -7.06 -3.18 3.77
N ARG A 57 -6.37 -4.27 4.16
CA ARG A 57 -6.93 -5.35 4.98
C ARG A 57 -7.51 -4.84 6.30
N ILE A 58 -6.79 -3.98 7.01
CA ILE A 58 -7.23 -3.45 8.30
C ILE A 58 -8.50 -2.59 8.13
N ALA A 59 -8.59 -1.81 7.06
CA ALA A 59 -9.80 -1.03 6.80
C ALA A 59 -11.01 -1.93 6.53
N GLU A 60 -10.84 -3.04 5.80
CA GLU A 60 -11.92 -4.03 5.64
C GLU A 60 -12.31 -4.64 6.99
N GLU A 61 -11.36 -5.07 7.81
CA GLU A 61 -11.65 -5.69 9.12
C GLU A 61 -12.39 -4.76 10.10
N ILE A 62 -12.18 -3.45 10.00
CA ILE A 62 -12.83 -2.47 10.89
C ILE A 62 -14.22 -2.07 10.39
N PHE A 63 -14.42 -1.96 9.08
CA PHE A 63 -15.62 -1.34 8.48
C PHE A 63 -16.51 -2.30 7.68
N CYS A 64 -16.03 -3.50 7.37
CA CYS A 64 -16.76 -4.51 6.62
C CYS A 64 -17.06 -5.73 7.50
N ASP A 65 -18.15 -6.43 7.19
CA ASP A 65 -18.56 -7.62 7.95
C ASP A 65 -17.76 -8.88 7.58
N ASP A 66 -17.07 -8.86 6.44
CA ASP A 66 -16.28 -9.98 5.93
C ASP A 66 -14.98 -9.53 5.26
N ILE A 67 -14.01 -10.44 5.23
CA ILE A 67 -12.63 -10.23 4.79
C ILE A 67 -12.50 -10.72 3.34
N SER A 68 -12.09 -9.84 2.42
CA SER A 68 -12.03 -10.17 1.00
C SER A 68 -10.69 -10.82 0.58
N SER A 69 -10.61 -11.37 -0.63
CA SER A 69 -9.32 -11.77 -1.25
C SER A 69 -8.53 -10.60 -1.84
N GLY A 70 -9.05 -9.37 -1.78
CA GLY A 70 -8.47 -8.19 -2.43
C GLY A 70 -7.09 -7.78 -1.89
N ALA A 71 -6.79 -8.10 -0.63
CA ALA A 71 -5.50 -7.79 -0.01
C ALA A 71 -4.36 -8.77 -0.36
N GLN A 72 -4.59 -9.74 -1.27
CA GLN A 72 -3.59 -10.75 -1.64
C GLN A 72 -2.26 -10.13 -2.09
N SER A 73 -2.32 -9.12 -2.98
CA SER A 73 -1.12 -8.46 -3.51
C SER A 73 -0.33 -7.77 -2.39
N ASP A 74 -1.03 -7.09 -1.49
CA ASP A 74 -0.41 -6.37 -0.37
C ASP A 74 0.27 -7.32 0.61
N ILE A 75 -0.34 -8.48 0.89
CA ILE A 75 0.24 -9.53 1.75
C ILE A 75 1.49 -10.14 1.10
N GLN A 76 1.45 -10.40 -0.22
CA GLN A 76 2.62 -10.90 -0.95
C GLN A 76 3.77 -9.88 -0.94
N GLN A 77 3.47 -8.61 -1.17
CA GLN A 77 4.45 -7.53 -1.15
C GLN A 77 5.07 -7.37 0.25
N THR A 78 4.22 -7.36 1.29
CA THR A 78 4.65 -7.31 2.69
C THR A 78 5.59 -8.46 3.02
N THR A 79 5.21 -9.69 2.70
CA THR A 79 6.02 -10.89 2.96
C THR A 79 7.37 -10.79 2.24
N LYS A 80 7.39 -10.35 0.98
CA LYS A 80 8.62 -10.19 0.21
C LYS A 80 9.58 -9.19 0.86
N ILE A 81 9.07 -8.02 1.27
CA ILE A 81 9.88 -6.97 1.89
C ILE A 81 10.38 -7.42 3.26
N ALA A 82 9.51 -7.96 4.11
CA ALA A 82 9.90 -8.47 5.43
C ALA A 82 11.00 -9.53 5.31
N ARG A 83 10.87 -10.47 4.36
CA ARG A 83 11.94 -11.44 4.09
C ARG A 83 13.24 -10.80 3.63
N GLN A 84 13.22 -9.77 2.79
CA GLN A 84 14.43 -9.05 2.39
C GLN A 84 15.09 -8.32 3.57
N MET A 85 14.29 -7.69 4.44
CA MET A 85 14.78 -7.03 5.65
C MET A 85 15.56 -7.99 6.53
N ILE A 86 15.06 -9.21 6.72
CA ILE A 86 15.67 -10.20 7.60
C ILE A 86 16.80 -10.97 6.92
N LEU A 87 16.58 -11.47 5.69
CA LEU A 87 17.53 -12.35 5.01
C LEU A 87 18.68 -11.62 4.34
N THR A 88 18.44 -10.44 3.77
CA THR A 88 19.42 -9.77 2.89
C THR A 88 20.00 -8.53 3.54
N TRP A 89 19.16 -7.73 4.21
CA TRP A 89 19.56 -6.42 4.73
C TRP A 89 20.00 -6.44 6.20
N GLY A 90 19.96 -7.61 6.86
CA GLY A 90 20.42 -7.76 8.25
C GLY A 90 19.68 -6.86 9.24
N MET A 91 18.39 -6.60 9.03
CA MET A 91 17.59 -5.70 9.87
C MET A 91 16.95 -6.39 11.09
N SER A 92 17.40 -7.59 11.43
CA SER A 92 17.04 -8.36 12.63
C SER A 92 18.08 -8.16 13.73
N ASP A 93 17.61 -7.80 14.92
CA ASP A 93 18.48 -7.68 16.09
C ASP A 93 18.89 -9.06 16.65
N GLU A 94 18.07 -10.10 16.39
CA GLU A 94 18.32 -11.47 16.86
C GLU A 94 19.31 -12.22 15.95
N LEU A 95 19.13 -12.11 14.62
CA LEU A 95 19.99 -12.79 13.64
C LEU A 95 21.26 -11.99 13.32
N GLY A 96 21.26 -10.70 13.61
CA GLY A 96 22.40 -9.81 13.40
C GLY A 96 22.65 -9.45 11.94
N LEU A 97 23.85 -8.93 11.67
CA LEU A 97 24.27 -8.38 10.38
C LEU A 97 24.81 -9.48 9.45
N ILE A 98 23.99 -10.50 9.18
CA ILE A 98 24.36 -11.65 8.33
C ILE A 98 23.39 -11.74 7.16
N SER A 99 23.92 -11.97 5.95
CA SER A 99 23.10 -12.27 4.77
C SER A 99 22.85 -13.78 4.68
N TYR A 100 21.58 -14.15 4.82
CA TYR A 100 21.05 -15.51 4.62
C TYR A 100 20.35 -15.68 3.26
N GLY A 101 20.23 -14.59 2.50
CA GLY A 101 19.69 -14.63 1.14
C GLY A 101 20.64 -15.37 0.19
N PRO A 102 20.12 -15.98 -0.89
CA PRO A 102 20.96 -16.63 -1.88
C PRO A 102 21.94 -15.63 -2.48
N ASP A 103 23.21 -16.00 -2.59
CA ASP A 103 24.22 -15.16 -3.20
C ASP A 103 23.84 -14.91 -4.67
N SER A 104 23.56 -13.64 -5.00
CA SER A 104 23.22 -13.24 -6.37
C SER A 104 24.34 -13.52 -7.36
N SER A 105 25.60 -13.68 -6.91
CA SER A 105 26.73 -14.03 -7.77
C SER A 105 26.76 -15.52 -8.15
N LEU A 106 26.09 -16.40 -7.39
CA LEU A 106 26.03 -17.84 -7.67
C LEU A 106 24.85 -18.24 -8.58
N LYS A 107 23.89 -17.35 -8.80
CA LYS A 107 22.67 -17.63 -9.58
C LYS A 107 22.95 -18.02 -11.03
N ASP A 108 24.07 -17.57 -11.59
CA ASP A 108 24.44 -17.83 -12.98
C ASP A 108 25.34 -19.07 -13.14
N MET A 109 25.89 -19.63 -12.04
CA MET A 109 26.97 -20.61 -12.13
C MET A 109 26.66 -21.99 -11.57
N ILE A 110 25.63 -22.16 -10.74
CA ILE A 110 25.35 -23.45 -10.09
C ILE A 110 23.86 -23.78 -10.21
N TYR A 111 23.60 -25.01 -10.65
CA TYR A 111 22.33 -25.73 -10.49
C TYR A 111 22.02 -25.90 -8.99
N ILE A 112 21.82 -24.81 -8.25
CA ILE A 112 21.27 -24.89 -6.90
C ILE A 112 19.82 -25.35 -7.10
N MET A 113 19.49 -26.55 -6.62
CA MET A 113 18.11 -26.99 -6.63
C MET A 113 17.25 -25.95 -5.92
N PRO A 114 16.08 -25.57 -6.45
CA PRO A 114 15.19 -24.65 -5.75
C PRO A 114 14.87 -25.19 -4.35
N GLY A 115 15.45 -24.59 -3.30
CA GLY A 115 15.16 -24.97 -1.91
C GLY A 115 16.35 -25.38 -1.03
N GLU A 116 17.59 -25.47 -1.52
CA GLU A 116 18.75 -25.64 -0.62
C GLU A 116 19.00 -24.35 0.17
N LYS A 117 18.73 -24.41 1.49
CA LYS A 117 19.02 -23.33 2.43
C LYS A 117 20.48 -23.47 2.88
N GLU A 118 21.25 -22.38 2.80
CA GLU A 118 22.63 -22.33 3.30
C GLU A 118 22.72 -22.11 4.84
N TYR A 119 21.69 -22.51 5.57
CA TYR A 119 21.59 -22.32 7.02
C TYR A 119 20.82 -23.46 7.67
N SER A 120 21.06 -23.66 8.97
CA SER A 120 20.43 -24.73 9.75
C SER A 120 18.92 -24.54 9.85
N GLU A 121 18.17 -25.62 10.09
CA GLU A 121 16.73 -25.54 10.35
C GLU A 121 16.41 -24.66 11.56
N LYS A 122 17.24 -24.68 12.60
CA LYS A 122 17.12 -23.76 13.74
C LYS A 122 17.22 -22.28 13.32
N THR A 123 18.10 -21.98 12.37
CA THR A 123 18.22 -20.63 11.80
C THR A 123 17.00 -20.30 10.93
N ALA A 124 16.47 -21.26 10.18
CA ALA A 124 15.26 -21.09 9.39
C ALA A 124 14.05 -20.75 10.28
N GLU A 125 13.87 -21.45 11.39
CA GLU A 125 12.83 -21.17 12.39
C GLU A 125 12.98 -19.75 12.98
N ALA A 126 14.21 -19.34 13.30
CA ALA A 126 14.48 -17.98 13.79
C ALA A 126 14.17 -16.91 12.74
N ILE A 127 14.50 -17.15 11.47
CA ILE A 127 14.14 -16.27 10.35
C ILE A 127 12.62 -16.12 10.24
N ASP A 128 11.89 -17.23 10.23
CA ASP A 128 10.42 -17.20 10.08
C ASP A 128 9.76 -16.50 11.28
N SER A 129 10.29 -16.70 12.49
CA SER A 129 9.87 -15.98 13.70
C SER A 129 10.08 -14.47 13.58
N GLU A 130 11.26 -14.04 13.14
CA GLU A 130 11.58 -12.61 13.00
C GLU A 130 10.79 -11.95 11.86
N VAL A 131 10.55 -12.67 10.75
CA VAL A 131 9.65 -12.20 9.67
C VAL A 131 8.24 -12.01 10.20
N LYS A 132 7.70 -12.97 10.96
CA LYS A 132 6.38 -12.86 11.55
C LYS A 132 6.30 -11.69 12.54
N LYS A 133 7.30 -11.54 13.40
CA LYS A 133 7.36 -10.47 14.39
C LYS A 133 7.36 -9.08 13.75
N ILE A 134 8.14 -8.86 12.70
CA ILE A 134 8.19 -7.55 12.03
C ILE A 134 6.88 -7.25 11.28
N THR A 135 6.24 -8.26 10.69
CA THR A 135 4.92 -8.09 10.07
C THR A 135 3.83 -7.82 11.10
N ASP A 136 3.83 -8.53 12.23
CA ASP A 136 2.86 -8.35 13.31
C ASP A 136 3.01 -6.96 13.95
N GLU A 137 4.24 -6.47 14.13
CA GLU A 137 4.51 -5.12 14.62
C GLU A 137 3.99 -4.05 13.65
N ALA A 138 4.27 -4.19 12.35
CA ALA A 138 3.79 -3.27 11.34
C ALA A 138 2.25 -3.27 11.24
N TYR A 139 1.63 -4.45 11.24
CA TYR A 139 0.18 -4.60 11.24
C TYR A 139 -0.45 -3.92 12.46
N LYS A 140 0.09 -4.17 13.67
CA LYS A 140 -0.41 -3.55 14.90
C LYS A 140 -0.33 -2.02 14.85
N LYS A 141 0.82 -1.46 14.45
CA LYS A 141 1.02 -0.01 14.31
C LYS A 141 0.06 0.62 13.31
N ALA A 142 -0.11 -0.02 12.14
CA ALA A 142 -1.06 0.44 11.13
C ALA A 142 -2.51 0.40 11.65
N ARG A 143 -2.85 -0.64 12.43
CA ARG A 143 -4.17 -0.78 13.04
C ARG A 143 -4.45 0.29 14.06
N ASP A 144 -3.52 0.52 15.00
CA ASP A 144 -3.64 1.57 16.00
C ASP A 144 -3.82 2.94 15.34
N LEU A 145 -3.06 3.21 14.26
CA LEU A 145 -3.17 4.46 13.49
C LEU A 145 -4.53 4.62 12.81
N ILE A 146 -5.07 3.56 12.18
CA ILE A 146 -6.37 3.59 11.52
C ILE A 146 -7.50 3.73 12.57
N GLU A 147 -7.42 3.00 13.68
CA GLU A 147 -8.41 3.06 14.74
C GLU A 147 -8.47 4.46 15.39
N ALA A 148 -7.32 5.13 15.53
CA ALA A 148 -7.25 6.51 16.02
C ALA A 148 -7.80 7.57 15.03
N ASN A 149 -7.94 7.24 13.75
CA ASN A 149 -8.33 8.16 12.68
C ASN A 149 -9.52 7.63 11.85
N LYS A 150 -10.44 6.88 12.48
CA LYS A 150 -11.61 6.27 11.80
C LYS A 150 -12.48 7.29 11.08
N ASP A 151 -12.70 8.44 11.70
CA ASP A 151 -13.48 9.55 11.15
C ASP A 151 -12.87 10.08 9.84
N LYS A 152 -11.55 10.22 9.79
CA LYS A 152 -10.81 10.63 8.58
C LYS A 152 -10.89 9.57 7.50
N LEU A 153 -10.79 8.29 7.86
CA LEU A 153 -10.94 7.19 6.90
C LEU A 153 -12.33 7.20 6.25
N GLU A 154 -13.39 7.37 7.04
CA GLU A 154 -14.75 7.47 6.52
C GLU A 154 -14.93 8.65 5.58
N ARG A 155 -14.34 9.81 5.90
CA ARG A 155 -14.39 10.99 5.04
C ARG A 155 -13.73 10.73 3.69
N ILE A 156 -12.56 10.11 3.69
CA ILE A 156 -11.87 9.71 2.45
C ILE A 156 -12.74 8.73 1.65
N ALA A 157 -13.31 7.72 2.30
CA ALA A 157 -14.16 6.74 1.63
C ALA A 157 -15.41 7.39 0.99
N LYS A 158 -16.11 8.27 1.72
CA LYS A 158 -17.26 9.03 1.22
C LYS A 158 -16.89 9.92 0.04
N ALA A 159 -15.71 10.56 0.09
CA ALA A 159 -15.22 11.36 -1.02
C ALA A 159 -14.87 10.49 -2.25
N LEU A 160 -14.22 9.35 -2.06
CA LEU A 160 -13.93 8.40 -3.15
C LEU A 160 -15.21 7.86 -3.80
N LEU A 161 -16.26 7.58 -3.03
CA LEU A 161 -17.54 7.17 -3.60
C LEU A 161 -18.22 8.28 -4.44
N LYS A 162 -17.93 9.55 -4.13
CA LYS A 162 -18.52 10.70 -4.84
C LYS A 162 -17.72 11.12 -6.08
N TYR A 163 -16.39 11.06 -6.00
CA TYR A 163 -15.48 11.60 -7.01
C TYR A 163 -14.68 10.52 -7.76
N GLU A 164 -14.73 9.26 -7.31
CA GLU A 164 -14.02 8.07 -7.81
C GLU A 164 -12.49 8.14 -7.75
N THR A 165 -11.92 9.35 -7.74
CA THR A 165 -10.51 9.65 -7.83
C THR A 165 -10.21 10.92 -7.05
N LEU A 166 -9.16 10.89 -6.24
CA LEU A 166 -8.66 12.02 -5.45
C LEU A 166 -7.15 12.16 -5.69
N ASP A 167 -6.68 13.40 -5.83
CA ASP A 167 -5.24 13.69 -5.86
C ASP A 167 -4.73 14.01 -4.45
N ALA A 168 -3.41 14.18 -4.29
CA ALA A 168 -2.77 14.45 -2.99
C ALA A 168 -3.44 15.61 -2.22
N ASP A 169 -3.58 16.76 -2.89
CA ASP A 169 -4.18 17.98 -2.31
C ASP A 169 -5.64 17.75 -1.86
N ASP A 170 -6.39 16.91 -2.57
CA ASP A 170 -7.77 16.60 -2.21
C ASP A 170 -7.83 15.83 -0.89
N VAL A 171 -6.93 14.84 -0.76
CA VAL A 171 -6.85 14.01 0.44
C VAL A 171 -6.41 14.85 1.62
N GLU A 172 -5.40 15.70 1.46
CA GLU A 172 -4.95 16.64 2.50
C GLU A 172 -6.10 17.52 2.98
N LEU A 173 -6.84 18.14 2.05
CA LEU A 173 -8.01 18.96 2.38
C LEU A 173 -9.08 18.16 3.14
N ILE A 174 -9.35 16.92 2.76
CA ILE A 174 -10.31 16.05 3.45
C ILE A 174 -9.84 15.73 4.88
N LEU A 175 -8.54 15.46 5.05
CA LEU A 175 -7.94 15.15 6.35
C LEU A 175 -8.03 16.33 7.32
N GLU A 176 -7.93 17.56 6.81
CA GLU A 176 -8.13 18.81 7.56
C GLU A 176 -9.62 19.13 7.80
N GLY A 177 -10.54 18.43 7.14
CA GLY A 177 -11.98 18.64 7.25
C GLY A 177 -12.55 19.71 6.32
N GLY A 178 -11.79 20.11 5.30
CA GLY A 178 -12.26 20.95 4.22
C GLY A 178 -13.26 20.24 3.29
N LYS A 179 -13.87 21.02 2.39
CA LYS A 179 -14.82 20.53 1.38
C LYS A 179 -14.20 20.63 0.00
N LEU A 180 -14.31 19.56 -0.78
CA LEU A 180 -13.91 19.55 -2.18
C LEU A 180 -14.92 20.33 -3.03
N ASP A 181 -14.44 21.35 -3.74
CA ASP A 181 -15.20 22.09 -4.75
C ASP A 181 -14.85 21.59 -6.16
N LYS A 182 -14.98 20.27 -6.35
CA LYS A 182 -14.75 19.61 -7.64
C LYS A 182 -16.09 19.17 -8.24
N PRO A 183 -16.24 19.24 -9.58
CA PRO A 183 -17.42 18.68 -10.24
C PRO A 183 -17.47 17.18 -10.04
N THR A 184 -18.65 16.65 -9.73
CA THR A 184 -18.86 15.21 -9.58
C THR A 184 -18.85 14.51 -10.92
N VAL A 185 -18.73 13.18 -10.91
CA VAL A 185 -18.87 12.36 -12.13
C VAL A 185 -20.22 12.62 -12.80
N SER A 186 -21.29 12.76 -12.01
CA SER A 186 -22.62 13.11 -12.51
C SER A 186 -22.65 14.47 -13.21
N ASP A 187 -21.95 15.47 -12.66
CA ASP A 187 -21.86 16.81 -13.27
C ASP A 187 -21.08 16.77 -14.60
N LEU A 188 -19.99 15.99 -14.65
CA LEU A 188 -19.19 15.80 -15.86
C LEU A 188 -19.97 15.07 -16.97
N LEU A 189 -20.69 14.01 -16.61
CA LEU A 189 -21.55 13.27 -17.56
C LEU A 189 -22.68 14.14 -18.10
N ALA A 190 -23.34 14.93 -17.24
CA ALA A 190 -24.38 15.87 -17.66
C ALA A 190 -23.83 16.95 -18.61
N ALA A 191 -22.63 17.49 -18.31
CA ALA A 191 -21.96 18.46 -19.17
C ALA A 191 -21.60 17.87 -20.54
N GLU A 192 -21.16 16.61 -20.59
CA GLU A 192 -20.81 15.91 -21.83
C GLU A 192 -22.05 15.58 -22.68
N GLN A 193 -23.14 15.12 -22.06
CA GLN A 193 -24.43 14.91 -22.73
C GLN A 193 -24.97 16.21 -23.33
N ALA A 194 -24.97 17.31 -22.57
CA ALA A 194 -25.38 18.62 -23.07
C ALA A 194 -24.50 19.13 -24.24
N LYS A 195 -23.21 18.78 -24.25
CA LYS A 195 -22.29 19.12 -25.34
C LYS A 195 -22.57 18.30 -26.60
N ASN A 196 -22.94 17.02 -26.46
CA ASN A 196 -23.30 16.14 -27.56
C ASN A 196 -24.65 16.52 -28.19
N GLU A 197 -25.65 16.89 -27.39
CA GLU A 197 -26.95 17.39 -27.89
C GLU A 197 -26.80 18.69 -28.68
N LYS A 198 -25.96 19.63 -28.21
CA LYS A 198 -25.64 20.87 -28.94
C LYS A 198 -24.95 20.58 -30.26
N LYS A 199 -23.99 19.64 -30.30
CA LYS A 199 -23.34 19.23 -31.56
C LYS A 199 -24.30 18.56 -32.55
N SER A 200 -25.26 17.78 -32.07
CA SER A 200 -26.28 17.15 -32.92
C SER A 200 -27.26 18.18 -33.52
N LYS A 201 -27.63 19.23 -32.76
CA LYS A 201 -28.49 20.32 -33.24
C LYS A 201 -27.80 21.30 -34.20
N THR A 202 -26.47 21.33 -34.23
CA THR A 202 -25.71 22.22 -35.14
C THR A 202 -25.37 21.53 -36.48
N LYS A 203 -25.67 20.23 -36.62
CA LYS A 203 -25.41 19.43 -37.84
C LYS A 203 -26.66 19.19 -38.70
N ASN A 204 -27.84 19.59 -38.24
CA ASN A 204 -29.09 19.63 -39.00
C ASN A 204 -29.42 21.09 -39.36
#